data_AF-A0AAD7TE65-F1
#
_entry.id   AF-A0AAD7TE65-F1
#
_cell.length_a   1.000
_cell.length_b   1.000
_cell.length_c   1.000
_cell.angle_alpha   90.00
_cell.angle_beta   90.00
_cell.angle_gamma   90.00
#
_symmetry.space_group_name_H-M   'P 1'
#
loop_
_entity.id
_entity.type
_entity.pdbx_description
1 polymer ?
#
loop_
_entity_poly.entity_id
_entity_poly.type
_entity_poly.pdbx_seq_one_letter_code
_entity_poly.pdbx_strand_id
1 'polypeptide(L)'
;MLPANLQGKWAKDASNPWSADYHSNINIQMNYWFAETTGLDVATPLFDYIEKTWAPRGAQTAQYLYNIDQGWVTHNEMNIFGHTGMKGGGNTAQWADYPESNAWMMIHVWDHYDFTQDVEWFKAQGYPLLKSAAQFHLQKLIPDERFNDSTLVVNPCNSPEQVPITMGCAHAQQLIWQLFNAIEKGFDAAGDTDTDFLNGACLSRPETSYL
;
A
#
# COMPACT_ATOMS: atom_id res chain seq x y z
N MET A 1 19.74 -5.23 -2.37
CA MET A 1 19.96 -4.53 -1.08
C MET A 1 18.63 -4.49 -0.33
N LEU A 2 18.64 -4.40 1.00
CA LEU A 2 17.42 -4.25 1.79
C LEU A 2 17.12 -2.76 2.05
N PRO A 3 15.84 -2.35 2.18
CA PRO A 3 15.47 -0.99 2.55
C PRO A 3 15.87 -0.66 4.01
N ALA A 4 15.90 0.63 4.34
CA ALA A 4 16.03 1.10 5.72
C ALA A 4 14.85 0.61 6.59
N ASN A 5 15.16 -0.10 7.67
CA ASN A 5 14.19 -0.55 8.67
C ASN A 5 13.95 0.53 9.75
N LEU A 6 13.26 0.19 10.85
CA LEU A 6 13.03 1.11 11.99
C LEU A 6 14.29 1.74 12.59
N GLN A 7 15.48 1.18 12.37
CA GLN A 7 16.77 1.72 12.84
C GLN A 7 17.75 1.97 11.67
N GLY A 8 17.23 2.05 10.44
CA GLY A 8 18.00 2.10 9.20
C GLY A 8 18.79 0.83 8.98
N LYS A 9 19.99 0.77 9.57
CA LYS A 9 20.92 -0.38 9.57
C LYS A 9 21.56 -0.62 10.93
N TRP A 10 21.43 0.31 11.89
CA TRP A 10 22.21 0.30 13.12
C TRP A 10 21.35 -0.18 14.29
N ALA A 11 21.54 -1.44 14.66
CA ALA A 11 20.91 -2.05 15.82
C ALA A 11 21.99 -2.60 16.76
N LYS A 12 21.82 -2.39 18.06
CA LYS A 12 22.81 -2.80 19.07
C LYS A 12 22.48 -4.16 19.70
N ASP A 13 21.18 -4.49 19.79
CA ASP A 13 20.69 -5.64 20.53
C ASP A 13 20.31 -6.78 19.58
N ALA A 14 20.27 -8.01 20.08
CA ALA A 14 19.68 -9.15 19.34
C ALA A 14 18.14 -9.07 19.31
N SER A 15 17.55 -8.43 20.32
CA SER A 15 16.12 -8.16 20.43
C SER A 15 15.92 -6.66 20.54
N ASN A 16 15.61 -6.03 19.40
CA ASN A 16 15.41 -4.58 19.32
C ASN A 16 13.94 -4.22 19.55
N PRO A 17 13.63 -2.99 19.99
CA PRO A 17 12.25 -2.49 20.02
C PRO A 17 11.56 -2.71 18.67
N TRP A 18 10.36 -3.30 18.69
CA TRP A 18 9.59 -3.71 17.51
C TRP A 18 10.42 -4.49 16.48
N SER A 19 11.34 -5.33 16.97
CA SER A 19 12.23 -6.16 16.16
C SER A 19 13.14 -5.41 15.18
N ALA A 20 13.23 -4.07 15.26
CA ALA A 20 13.80 -3.22 14.21
C ALA A 20 13.27 -3.61 12.81
N ASP A 21 11.97 -3.90 12.71
CA ASP A 21 11.35 -4.46 11.52
C ASP A 21 11.00 -3.38 10.48
N TYR A 22 10.23 -3.78 9.47
CA TYR A 22 9.59 -2.86 8.53
C TYR A 22 8.16 -2.59 9.00
N HIS A 23 8.00 -1.45 9.68
CA HIS A 23 6.72 -1.01 10.20
C HIS A 23 6.05 -0.06 9.20
N SER A 24 4.86 -0.41 8.72
CA SER A 24 4.28 0.14 7.49
C SER A 24 2.94 0.84 7.66
N ASN A 25 2.57 1.16 8.89
CA ASN A 25 1.47 2.06 9.20
C ASN A 25 1.94 3.50 9.49
N ILE A 26 3.22 3.83 9.19
CA ILE A 26 3.79 5.19 9.07
C ILE A 26 5.32 5.15 8.86
N ASN A 27 6.04 4.25 9.55
CA ASN A 27 7.48 4.41 9.77
C ASN A 27 8.32 4.20 8.51
N ILE A 28 8.07 3.12 7.76
CA ILE A 28 8.83 2.88 6.53
C ILE A 28 8.53 3.96 5.51
N GLN A 29 7.30 4.47 5.43
CA GLN A 29 6.97 5.59 4.55
C GLN A 29 7.75 6.84 4.94
N MET A 30 7.81 7.15 6.24
CA MET A 30 8.57 8.27 6.78
C MET A 30 10.07 8.19 6.45
N ASN A 31 10.66 6.99 6.41
CA ASN A 31 12.06 6.81 6.03
C ASN A 31 12.37 7.34 4.61
N TYR A 32 11.38 7.35 3.70
CA TYR A 32 11.59 7.70 2.28
C TYR A 32 10.93 9.01 1.84
N TRP A 33 10.24 9.76 2.71
CA TRP A 33 9.62 11.05 2.34
C TRP A 33 10.60 12.05 1.72
N PHE A 34 11.87 11.98 2.09
CA PHE A 34 12.90 12.90 1.60
C PHE A 34 13.72 12.35 0.44
N ALA A 35 13.51 11.11 0.00
CA ALA A 35 14.35 10.48 -1.03
C ALA A 35 14.36 11.32 -2.32
N GLU A 36 13.18 11.56 -2.90
CA GLU A 36 13.05 12.29 -4.16
C GLU A 36 13.32 13.80 -4.00
N THR A 37 12.78 14.42 -2.94
CA THR A 37 12.89 15.87 -2.73
C THR A 37 14.32 16.36 -2.49
N THR A 38 15.22 15.47 -2.05
CA THR A 38 16.64 15.77 -1.86
C THR A 38 17.51 15.37 -3.06
N GLY A 39 16.92 14.78 -4.09
CA GLY A 39 17.63 14.23 -5.25
C GLY A 39 18.51 13.02 -4.90
N LEU A 40 18.21 12.32 -3.81
CA LEU A 40 18.94 11.13 -3.38
C LEU A 40 18.34 9.88 -4.04
N ASP A 41 19.16 9.18 -4.84
CA ASP A 41 18.79 7.89 -5.43
C ASP A 41 18.93 6.75 -4.40
N VAL A 42 18.00 6.72 -3.44
CA VAL A 42 18.01 5.77 -2.31
C VAL A 42 16.73 4.96 -2.18
N ALA A 43 15.71 5.23 -3.00
CA ALA A 43 14.42 4.57 -2.94
C ALA A 43 14.39 3.22 -3.69
N THR A 44 15.26 3.00 -4.69
CA THR A 44 15.28 1.77 -5.49
C THR A 44 15.31 0.47 -4.67
N PRO A 45 16.09 0.35 -3.57
CA PRO A 45 16.07 -0.85 -2.74
C PRO A 45 14.70 -1.15 -2.10
N LEU A 46 13.87 -0.13 -1.84
CA LEU A 46 12.50 -0.32 -1.37
C LEU A 46 11.63 -0.93 -2.47
N PHE A 47 11.63 -0.36 -3.67
CA PHE A 47 10.83 -0.83 -4.80
C PHE A 47 11.19 -2.27 -5.18
N ASP A 48 12.49 -2.56 -5.27
CA ASP A 48 13.02 -3.90 -5.48
C ASP A 48 12.55 -4.89 -4.40
N TYR A 49 12.51 -4.45 -3.14
CA TYR A 49 12.09 -5.31 -2.04
C TYR A 49 10.59 -5.58 -2.06
N ILE A 50 9.78 -4.56 -2.37
CA ILE A 50 8.34 -4.70 -2.60
C ILE A 50 8.10 -5.73 -3.71
N GLU A 51 8.68 -5.52 -4.89
CA GLU A 51 8.47 -6.36 -6.08
C GLU A 51 8.93 -7.81 -5.85
N LYS A 52 10.15 -8.00 -5.34
CA LYS A 52 10.78 -9.33 -5.29
C LYS A 52 10.40 -10.13 -4.05
N THR A 53 9.93 -9.46 -3.00
CA THR A 53 9.71 -10.10 -1.69
C THR A 53 8.27 -10.00 -1.22
N TRP A 54 7.73 -8.79 -1.05
CA TRP A 54 6.41 -8.62 -0.44
C TRP A 54 5.26 -8.89 -1.41
N ALA A 55 5.27 -8.35 -2.62
CA ALA A 55 4.19 -8.55 -3.58
C ALA A 55 3.87 -10.04 -3.85
N PRO A 56 4.83 -10.92 -4.18
CA PRO A 56 4.52 -12.33 -4.45
C PRO A 56 4.00 -13.10 -3.22
N ARG A 57 4.45 -12.77 -2.01
CA ARG A 57 3.95 -13.40 -0.76
C ARG A 57 2.65 -12.77 -0.28
N GLY A 58 2.48 -11.49 -0.56
CA GLY A 58 1.26 -10.74 -0.31
C GLY A 58 0.12 -11.20 -1.20
N ALA A 59 0.39 -11.68 -2.42
CA ALA A 59 -0.61 -12.34 -3.25
C ALA A 59 -1.13 -13.64 -2.61
N GLN A 60 -0.24 -14.44 -2.02
CA GLN A 60 -0.65 -15.62 -1.25
C GLN A 60 -1.47 -15.22 -0.01
N THR A 61 -1.08 -14.12 0.65
CA THR A 61 -1.82 -13.58 1.81
C THR A 61 -3.21 -13.09 1.41
N ALA A 62 -3.33 -12.39 0.27
CA ALA A 62 -4.61 -11.94 -0.28
C ALA A 62 -5.55 -13.15 -0.51
N GLN A 63 -5.03 -14.22 -1.11
CA GLN A 63 -5.80 -15.43 -1.32
C GLN A 63 -6.21 -16.10 0.00
N TYR A 64 -5.30 -16.26 0.95
CA TYR A 64 -5.56 -17.00 2.18
C TYR A 64 -6.43 -16.26 3.19
N LEU A 65 -6.27 -14.94 3.31
CA LEU A 65 -6.98 -14.15 4.32
C LEU A 65 -8.25 -13.48 3.79
N TYR A 66 -8.26 -13.11 2.50
CA TYR A 66 -9.35 -12.33 1.91
C TYR A 66 -10.09 -13.05 0.79
N ASN A 67 -9.63 -14.24 0.35
CA ASN A 67 -10.15 -14.93 -0.83
C ASN A 67 -10.13 -14.05 -2.09
N ILE A 68 -9.09 -13.22 -2.21
CA ILE A 68 -8.83 -12.32 -3.34
C ILE A 68 -7.70 -12.90 -4.17
N ASP A 69 -7.92 -13.05 -5.48
CA ASP A 69 -7.02 -13.72 -6.42
C ASP A 69 -6.18 -12.76 -7.28
N GLN A 70 -6.46 -11.46 -7.23
CA GLN A 70 -5.69 -10.42 -7.92
C GLN A 70 -5.09 -9.43 -6.94
N GLY A 71 -3.84 -9.05 -7.20
CA GLY A 71 -3.10 -8.14 -6.37
C GLY A 71 -2.40 -8.80 -5.19
N TRP A 72 -1.98 -7.98 -4.24
CA TRP A 72 -1.22 -8.41 -3.07
C TRP A 72 -1.52 -7.50 -1.88
N VAL A 73 -1.28 -8.00 -0.67
CA VAL A 73 -1.45 -7.24 0.57
C VAL A 73 -0.31 -7.49 1.55
N THR A 74 0.04 -6.46 2.30
CA THR A 74 0.85 -6.52 3.53
C THR A 74 0.07 -5.87 4.66
N HIS A 75 0.52 -6.09 5.89
CA HIS A 75 -0.08 -5.50 7.10
C HIS A 75 0.90 -4.56 7.79
N ASN A 76 0.67 -4.17 9.05
CA ASN A 76 1.51 -3.17 9.72
C ASN A 76 2.98 -3.58 9.92
N GLU A 77 3.28 -4.87 10.10
CA GLU A 77 4.61 -5.35 10.46
C GLU A 77 5.14 -6.38 9.46
N MET A 78 6.28 -6.10 8.84
CA MET A 78 6.96 -7.02 7.91
C MET A 78 8.42 -7.23 8.30
N ASN A 79 9.01 -8.33 7.85
CA ASN A 79 10.41 -8.67 8.14
C ASN A 79 11.21 -8.99 6.88
N ILE A 80 12.50 -9.31 7.05
CA ILE A 80 13.46 -9.61 5.97
C ILE A 80 13.16 -10.92 5.19
N PHE A 81 12.27 -11.76 5.70
CA PHE A 81 11.87 -13.04 5.08
C PHE A 81 10.58 -12.92 4.26
N GLY A 82 10.01 -11.71 4.20
CA GLY A 82 8.79 -11.44 3.46
C GLY A 82 7.51 -11.82 4.21
N HIS A 83 7.48 -11.65 5.53
CA HIS A 83 6.22 -11.74 6.27
C HIS A 83 5.24 -10.65 5.80
N THR A 84 4.03 -11.06 5.42
CA THR A 84 2.99 -10.19 4.85
C THR A 84 1.62 -10.31 5.54
N GLY A 85 1.46 -11.30 6.43
CA GLY A 85 0.21 -11.50 7.19
C GLY A 85 0.10 -10.58 8.41
N MET A 86 -1.04 -10.63 9.09
CA MET A 86 -1.23 -9.97 10.38
C MET A 86 -0.36 -10.65 11.45
N LYS A 87 0.45 -9.90 12.18
CA LYS A 87 1.19 -10.45 13.31
C LYS A 87 0.24 -10.78 14.46
N GLY A 88 0.46 -11.94 15.09
CA GLY A 88 -0.35 -12.42 16.22
C GLY A 88 0.10 -11.90 17.59
N GLY A 89 -0.85 -11.78 18.53
CA GLY A 89 -0.66 -11.42 19.95
C GLY A 89 -1.37 -10.13 20.36
N GLY A 90 -1.89 -10.00 21.59
CA GLY A 90 -2.52 -8.76 22.09
C GLY A 90 -3.88 -8.40 21.46
N ASN A 91 -4.28 -7.11 21.52
CA ASN A 91 -5.49 -6.57 20.89
C ASN A 91 -5.28 -6.48 19.36
N THR A 92 -5.22 -7.64 18.70
CA THR A 92 -4.61 -7.85 17.37
C THR A 92 -5.15 -6.93 16.29
N ALA A 93 -6.45 -6.68 16.22
CA ALA A 93 -7.01 -5.86 15.15
C ALA A 93 -6.65 -4.36 15.27
N GLN A 94 -6.38 -3.85 16.48
CA GLN A 94 -6.07 -2.42 16.73
C GLN A 94 -4.81 -1.96 16.00
N TRP A 95 -3.91 -2.86 15.62
CA TRP A 95 -2.68 -2.53 14.91
C TRP A 95 -2.33 -3.54 13.80
N ALA A 96 -2.63 -4.83 13.98
CA ALA A 96 -2.24 -5.86 13.01
C ALA A 96 -3.12 -5.87 11.76
N ASP A 97 -4.41 -5.55 11.90
CA ASP A 97 -5.34 -5.46 10.77
C ASP A 97 -5.17 -4.10 10.09
N TYR A 98 -4.12 -4.01 9.26
CA TYR A 98 -3.76 -2.82 8.48
C TYR A 98 -3.40 -3.15 7.01
N PRO A 99 -4.37 -3.65 6.23
CA PRO A 99 -4.19 -4.01 4.81
C PRO A 99 -3.95 -2.83 3.84
N GLU A 100 -3.95 -1.58 4.31
CA GLU A 100 -3.65 -0.39 3.52
C GLU A 100 -2.15 -0.09 3.40
N SER A 101 -1.30 -0.92 4.02
CA SER A 101 0.15 -0.86 3.95
C SER A 101 0.68 -0.72 2.52
N ASN A 102 0.19 -1.57 1.59
CA ASN A 102 0.58 -1.54 0.19
C ASN A 102 0.18 -0.22 -0.51
N ALA A 103 -1.05 0.25 -0.28
CA ALA A 103 -1.56 1.50 -0.86
C ALA A 103 -0.74 2.71 -0.42
N TRP A 104 -0.33 2.76 0.85
CA TRP A 104 0.54 3.83 1.33
C TRP A 104 1.94 3.74 0.73
N MET A 105 2.53 2.54 0.64
CA MET A 105 3.84 2.38 -0.01
C MET A 105 3.81 2.78 -1.49
N MET A 106 2.68 2.60 -2.17
CA MET A 106 2.51 2.97 -3.57
C MET A 106 2.55 4.48 -3.83
N ILE A 107 2.30 5.32 -2.81
CA ILE A 107 2.53 6.76 -2.93
C ILE A 107 4.00 7.03 -3.30
N HIS A 108 4.96 6.33 -2.69
CA HIS A 108 6.38 6.48 -3.02
C HIS A 108 6.72 5.98 -4.42
N VAL A 109 6.03 4.94 -4.91
CA VAL A 109 6.21 4.44 -6.28
C VAL A 109 5.71 5.47 -7.30
N TRP A 110 4.56 6.08 -7.03
CA TRP A 110 4.05 7.19 -7.84
C TRP A 110 4.99 8.41 -7.77
N ASP A 111 5.40 8.83 -6.57
CA ASP A 111 6.29 9.97 -6.39
C ASP A 111 7.61 9.78 -7.15
N HIS A 112 8.21 8.59 -7.11
CA HIS A 112 9.43 8.34 -7.87
C HIS A 112 9.23 8.61 -9.37
N TYR A 113 8.12 8.15 -9.96
CA TYR A 113 7.80 8.49 -11.34
C TYR A 113 7.51 9.99 -11.54
N ASP A 114 6.73 10.61 -10.65
CA ASP A 114 6.35 12.03 -10.79
C ASP A 114 7.56 12.97 -10.69
N PHE A 115 8.55 12.62 -9.86
CA PHE A 115 9.80 13.39 -9.74
C PHE A 115 10.78 13.13 -10.88
N THR A 116 10.95 11.87 -11.31
CA THR A 116 11.99 11.50 -12.29
C THR A 116 11.49 11.59 -13.73
N GLN A 117 10.19 11.42 -13.96
CA GLN A 117 9.56 11.20 -15.25
C GLN A 117 10.19 10.03 -16.03
N ASP A 118 10.78 9.05 -15.33
CA ASP A 118 11.35 7.85 -15.95
C ASP A 118 10.24 6.87 -16.37
N VAL A 119 9.78 7.05 -17.61
CA VAL A 119 8.71 6.24 -18.21
C VAL A 119 9.12 4.79 -18.35
N GLU A 120 10.40 4.48 -18.61
CA GLU A 120 10.85 3.10 -18.82
C GLU A 120 10.86 2.34 -17.49
N TRP A 121 11.35 2.94 -16.41
CA TRP A 121 11.23 2.39 -15.06
C TRP A 121 9.75 2.24 -14.65
N PHE A 122 8.93 3.25 -14.95
CA PHE A 122 7.52 3.22 -14.58
C PHE A 122 6.78 2.08 -15.27
N LYS A 123 7.02 1.85 -16.57
CA LYS A 123 6.45 0.70 -17.30
C LYS A 123 6.95 -0.64 -16.76
N ALA A 124 8.24 -0.73 -16.44
CA ALA A 124 8.87 -1.99 -16.06
C ALA A 124 8.55 -2.41 -14.61
N GLN A 125 8.49 -1.47 -13.68
CA GLN A 125 8.36 -1.75 -12.24
C GLN A 125 7.26 -0.91 -11.56
N GLY A 126 7.23 0.41 -11.79
CA GLY A 126 6.36 1.31 -11.02
C GLY A 126 4.87 1.06 -11.21
N TYR A 127 4.38 1.09 -12.45
CA TYR A 127 2.98 0.88 -12.77
C TYR A 127 2.49 -0.54 -12.47
N PRO A 128 3.25 -1.63 -12.77
CA PRO A 128 2.87 -2.97 -12.32
C PRO A 128 2.66 -3.08 -10.81
N LEU A 129 3.49 -2.42 -9.99
CA LEU A 129 3.32 -2.37 -8.54
C LEU A 129 2.03 -1.63 -8.13
N LEU A 130 1.78 -0.45 -8.71
CA LEU A 130 0.56 0.32 -8.51
C LEU A 130 -0.68 -0.49 -8.88
N LYS A 131 -0.73 -1.03 -10.11
CA LYS A 131 -1.85 -1.79 -10.65
C LYS A 131 -2.17 -2.99 -9.78
N SER A 132 -1.15 -3.75 -9.38
CA SER A 132 -1.34 -4.93 -8.55
C SER A 132 -1.86 -4.57 -7.14
N ALA A 133 -1.39 -3.49 -6.52
CA ALA A 133 -1.95 -3.03 -5.24
C ALA A 133 -3.41 -2.57 -5.39
N ALA A 134 -3.74 -1.88 -6.49
CA ALA A 134 -5.09 -1.39 -6.76
C ALA A 134 -6.09 -2.52 -7.02
N GLN A 135 -5.67 -3.59 -7.71
CA GLN A 135 -6.51 -4.79 -7.92
C GLN A 135 -6.96 -5.43 -6.60
N PHE A 136 -6.08 -5.51 -5.60
CA PHE A 136 -6.44 -6.01 -4.27
C PHE A 136 -7.52 -5.14 -3.63
N HIS A 137 -7.34 -3.82 -3.62
CA HIS A 137 -8.30 -2.90 -2.99
C HIS A 137 -9.63 -2.83 -3.74
N LEU A 138 -9.65 -2.97 -5.07
CA LEU A 138 -10.89 -3.06 -5.85
C LEU A 138 -11.75 -4.26 -5.44
N GLN A 139 -11.14 -5.42 -5.15
CA GLN A 139 -11.89 -6.59 -4.68
C GLN A 139 -12.22 -6.52 -3.19
N LYS A 140 -11.43 -5.78 -2.39
CA LYS A 140 -11.64 -5.64 -0.94
C LYS A 140 -12.75 -4.65 -0.59
N LEU A 141 -12.90 -3.58 -1.37
CA LEU A 141 -13.93 -2.57 -1.15
C LEU A 141 -15.34 -3.18 -1.19
N ILE A 142 -16.20 -2.75 -0.28
CA ILE A 142 -17.59 -3.20 -0.21
C ILE A 142 -18.56 -2.02 -0.34
N PRO A 143 -19.81 -2.23 -0.78
CA PRO A 143 -20.83 -1.18 -0.80
C PRO A 143 -21.07 -0.56 0.58
N ASP A 144 -21.25 0.76 0.63
CA ASP A 144 -21.68 1.46 1.84
C ASP A 144 -23.19 1.30 2.06
N GLU A 145 -23.57 0.29 2.85
CA GLU A 145 -24.96 0.04 3.22
C GLU A 145 -25.53 1.10 4.20
N ARG A 146 -24.70 1.95 4.81
CA ARG A 146 -25.14 2.97 5.76
C ARG A 146 -25.76 4.16 5.06
N PHE A 147 -25.16 4.63 3.97
CA PHE A 147 -25.68 5.76 3.19
C PHE A 147 -26.48 5.31 1.96
N ASN A 148 -26.26 4.09 1.47
CA ASN A 148 -26.97 3.51 0.33
C ASN A 148 -26.92 4.42 -0.92
N ASP A 149 -25.78 5.06 -1.14
CA ASP A 149 -25.51 6.04 -2.20
C ASP A 149 -24.58 5.47 -3.30
N SER A 150 -24.42 4.14 -3.32
CA SER A 150 -23.50 3.41 -4.21
C SER A 150 -22.01 3.68 -3.98
N THR A 151 -21.64 4.40 -2.92
CA THR A 151 -20.23 4.54 -2.54
C THR A 151 -19.66 3.23 -2.01
N LEU A 152 -18.33 3.11 -2.05
CA LEU A 152 -17.60 1.96 -1.54
C LEU A 152 -16.82 2.35 -0.28
N VAL A 153 -16.74 1.42 0.67
CA VAL A 153 -16.06 1.58 1.95
C VAL A 153 -15.17 0.40 2.28
N VAL A 154 -14.16 0.67 3.09
CA VAL A 154 -13.30 -0.35 3.69
C VAL A 154 -13.97 -0.92 4.95
N ASN A 155 -13.99 -2.24 5.06
CA ASN A 155 -14.47 -2.96 6.25
C ASN A 155 -13.73 -4.30 6.39
N PRO A 156 -13.17 -4.65 7.57
CA PRO A 156 -12.96 -3.79 8.74
C PRO A 156 -12.00 -2.64 8.44
N CYS A 157 -12.10 -1.54 9.19
CA CYS A 157 -11.26 -0.35 9.06
C CYS A 157 -10.65 0.02 10.41
N ASN A 158 -9.33 0.04 10.44
CA ASN A 158 -8.54 0.49 11.58
C ASN A 158 -7.95 1.88 11.27
N SER A 159 -8.10 2.82 12.21
CA SER A 159 -7.34 4.07 12.22
C SER A 159 -6.12 3.86 13.13
N PRO A 160 -4.92 3.54 12.58
CA PRO A 160 -3.82 3.05 13.39
C PRO A 160 -3.45 4.04 14.50
N GLU A 161 -3.30 3.64 15.76
CA GLU A 161 -3.59 2.34 16.37
C GLU A 161 -4.69 2.51 17.43
N GLN A 162 -5.88 2.90 17.00
CA GLN A 162 -6.95 3.33 17.89
C GLN A 162 -8.18 2.44 17.76
N VAL A 163 -8.84 2.22 18.90
CA VAL A 163 -10.16 1.59 18.97
C VAL A 163 -11.25 2.68 18.94
N PRO A 164 -12.47 2.37 18.45
CA PRO A 164 -12.91 1.07 17.92
C PRO A 164 -12.42 0.78 16.49
N ILE A 165 -12.46 -0.50 16.10
CA ILE A 165 -12.44 -0.89 14.68
C ILE A 165 -13.78 -0.51 14.07
N THR A 166 -13.74 0.16 12.93
CA THR A 166 -14.91 0.80 12.30
C THR A 166 -15.05 0.37 10.84
N MET A 167 -15.92 1.07 10.11
CA MET A 167 -16.10 0.96 8.67
C MET A 167 -15.81 2.33 8.05
N GLY A 168 -15.13 2.37 6.90
CA GLY A 168 -14.92 3.60 6.13
C GLY A 168 -14.09 4.66 6.85
N CYS A 169 -13.12 4.25 7.68
CA CYS A 169 -12.22 5.16 8.35
C CYS A 169 -11.44 6.02 7.33
N ALA A 170 -11.33 7.32 7.62
CA ALA A 170 -10.82 8.31 6.67
C ALA A 170 -9.41 7.98 6.17
N HIS A 171 -8.56 7.44 7.07
CA HIS A 171 -7.20 7.02 6.76
C HIS A 171 -7.15 6.03 5.59
N ALA A 172 -7.92 4.94 5.66
CA ALA A 172 -7.92 3.93 4.60
C ALA A 172 -8.52 4.48 3.30
N GLN A 173 -9.62 5.22 3.41
CA GLN A 173 -10.29 5.82 2.25
C GLN A 173 -9.36 6.77 1.49
N GLN A 174 -8.58 7.59 2.19
CA GLN A 174 -7.64 8.53 1.57
C GLN A 174 -6.48 7.80 0.87
N LEU A 175 -5.91 6.76 1.48
CA LEU A 175 -4.81 6.00 0.87
C LEU A 175 -5.25 5.26 -0.40
N ILE A 176 -6.41 4.61 -0.36
CA ILE A 176 -6.96 3.91 -1.52
C ILE A 176 -7.38 4.89 -2.62
N TRP A 177 -7.95 6.03 -2.24
CA TRP A 177 -8.25 7.12 -3.18
C TRP A 177 -6.97 7.60 -3.89
N GLN A 178 -5.87 7.82 -3.15
CA GLN A 178 -4.60 8.24 -3.75
C GLN A 178 -4.01 7.18 -4.67
N LEU A 179 -4.12 5.90 -4.29
CA LEU A 179 -3.71 4.79 -5.14
C LEU A 179 -4.48 4.80 -6.48
N PHE A 180 -5.80 4.91 -6.46
CA PHE A 180 -6.60 4.96 -7.69
C PHE A 180 -6.35 6.24 -8.51
N ASN A 181 -6.09 7.37 -7.85
CA ASN A 181 -5.67 8.59 -8.52
C ASN A 181 -4.33 8.43 -9.25
N ALA A 182 -3.36 7.71 -8.67
CA ALA A 182 -2.10 7.40 -9.33
C ALA A 182 -2.28 6.43 -10.51
N ILE A 183 -3.22 5.48 -10.42
CA ILE A 183 -3.59 4.59 -11.54
C ILE A 183 -4.09 5.40 -12.73
N GLU A 184 -5.03 6.31 -12.50
CA GLU A 184 -5.61 7.15 -13.56
C GLU A 184 -4.54 8.04 -14.20
N LYS A 185 -3.78 8.78 -13.38
CA LYS A 185 -2.73 9.69 -13.89
C LYS A 185 -1.60 8.97 -14.62
N GLY A 186 -1.28 7.75 -14.20
CA GLY A 186 -0.21 6.94 -14.78
C GLY A 186 -0.61 6.11 -15.99
N PHE A 187 -1.91 5.93 -16.27
CA PHE A 187 -2.40 4.95 -17.24
C PHE A 187 -1.76 5.09 -18.63
N ASP A 188 -1.81 6.31 -19.19
CA ASP A 188 -1.28 6.60 -20.52
C ASP A 188 0.26 6.45 -20.56
N ALA A 189 0.95 6.94 -19.53
CA ALA A 189 2.41 6.85 -19.45
C ALA A 189 2.89 5.40 -19.31
N ALA A 190 2.15 4.57 -18.59
CA ALA A 190 2.41 3.14 -18.47
C ALA A 190 2.14 2.38 -19.78
N GLY A 191 1.36 2.94 -20.70
CA GLY A 191 0.94 2.26 -21.92
C GLY A 191 0.07 1.03 -21.64
N ASP A 192 -0.66 1.01 -20.52
CA ASP A 192 -1.64 -0.03 -20.25
C ASP A 192 -2.84 0.13 -21.20
N THR A 193 -3.48 -0.98 -21.52
CA THR A 193 -4.64 -1.05 -22.43
C THR A 193 -5.88 -1.63 -21.76
N ASP A 194 -5.78 -2.00 -20.49
CA ASP A 194 -6.88 -2.56 -19.70
C ASP A 194 -7.83 -1.45 -19.22
N THR A 195 -8.69 -1.02 -20.13
CA THR A 195 -9.66 0.06 -19.86
C THR A 195 -10.73 -0.33 -18.84
N ASP A 196 -11.04 -1.63 -18.71
CA ASP A 196 -12.02 -2.12 -17.75
C ASP A 196 -11.49 -1.97 -16.32
N PHE A 197 -10.22 -2.32 -16.09
CA PHE A 197 -9.54 -2.06 -14.83
C PHE A 197 -9.50 -0.55 -14.50
N LEU A 198 -9.12 0.29 -15.46
CA LEU A 198 -9.08 1.75 -15.28
C LEU A 198 -10.45 2.29 -14.87
N ASN A 199 -11.50 1.92 -15.59
CA ASN A 199 -12.86 2.34 -15.28
C ASN A 199 -13.30 1.89 -13.89
N GLY A 200 -12.95 0.65 -13.49
CA GLY A 200 -13.20 0.15 -12.14
C GLY A 200 -12.52 0.99 -11.05
N ALA A 201 -11.25 1.35 -11.24
CA ALA A 201 -10.50 2.22 -10.32
C ALA A 201 -11.12 3.62 -10.24
N CYS A 202 -11.47 4.23 -11.37
CA CYS A 202 -12.07 5.56 -11.42
C CYS A 202 -13.47 5.59 -10.78
N LEU A 203 -14.32 4.59 -11.02
CA LEU A 203 -15.65 4.51 -10.43
C LEU A 203 -15.62 4.24 -8.92
N SER A 204 -14.61 3.50 -8.45
CA SER A 204 -14.41 3.20 -7.03
C SER A 204 -13.83 4.37 -6.24
N ARG A 205 -13.43 5.44 -6.92
CA ARG A 205 -12.91 6.68 -6.34
C ARG A 205 -14.05 7.71 -6.30
N PRO A 206 -14.67 8.00 -5.14
CA PRO A 206 -15.71 9.02 -5.08
C PRO A 206 -15.16 10.37 -5.56
N GLU A 207 -15.89 11.00 -6.49
CA GLU A 207 -15.56 12.35 -6.97
C GLU A 207 -15.63 13.32 -5.79
N THR A 208 -14.54 14.04 -5.53
CA THR A 208 -14.53 15.16 -4.59
C THR A 208 -15.27 16.34 -5.22
N SER A 209 -16.60 16.26 -5.29
CA SER A 209 -17.48 17.35 -5.69
C SER A 209 -17.69 18.39 -4.57
N TYR A 210 -16.81 18.38 -3.55
CA TYR A 210 -16.88 19.24 -2.37
C TYR A 210 -15.54 19.90 -2.02
N LEU A 211 -14.80 20.41 -3.01
CA LEU A 211 -13.78 21.45 -2.83
C LEU A 211 -14.01 22.59 -3.82
#